data_AF-A0A7Y7DMJ3-F1
#
_entry.id   AF-A0A7Y7DMJ3-F1
#
_cell.length_a   1.000
_cell.length_b   1.000
_cell.length_c   1.000
_cell.angle_alpha   90.00
_cell.angle_beta   90.00
_cell.angle_gamma   90.00
#
_symmetry.space_group_name_H-M   'P 1'
#
loop_
_entity.id
_entity.type
_entity.pdbx_description
1 polymer ?
#
loop_
_entity_poly.entity_id
_entity_poly.type
_entity_poly.pdbx_seq_one_letter_code
_entity_poly.pdbx_strand_id
1 'polypeptide(L)'
;MAFSILFVAGCGDFFEPTIKEICTQNPQFCEDLNTDGWCRSEKSEIVRHRFNHQGDDSDRPKYHLLLKYEKYQLCINKAAQIQHVKYREKEFARKQASVSVASTLKQLQWQTKHSTDPYISYYQWSRFGYEDARQRFVAAAQNGVFTEPHFYVDLASIQVADDPKAARNALFKALSQYANVDQEIDGRITGLLASLSIDTDNYRMAYVWTKVTNHFAESSDESQLSAITSKHKIPEAILDRVAEDIISALDAREFDAQKLKIDRL
;
A
#
# COMPACT_ATOMS: atom_id res chain seq x y z
N MET A 1 29.26 -57.51 12.66
CA MET A 1 27.99 -56.87 12.27
C MET A 1 28.00 -55.44 12.76
N ALA A 2 27.95 -54.47 11.86
CA ALA A 2 27.47 -53.10 12.12
C ALA A 2 27.37 -52.41 10.76
N PHE A 3 26.22 -52.56 10.11
CA PHE A 3 25.90 -51.89 8.86
C PHE A 3 25.34 -50.52 9.24
N SER A 4 26.18 -49.48 9.21
CA SER A 4 25.74 -48.11 9.43
C SER A 4 25.07 -47.60 8.17
N ILE A 5 23.74 -47.53 8.21
CA ILE A 5 22.91 -46.91 7.19
C ILE A 5 22.94 -45.40 7.43
N LEU A 6 23.63 -44.67 6.55
CA LEU A 6 23.50 -43.22 6.41
C LEU A 6 22.19 -42.92 5.68
N PHE A 7 21.21 -42.39 6.43
CA PHE A 7 20.02 -41.78 5.84
C PHE A 7 20.44 -40.48 5.15
N VAL A 8 20.28 -40.44 3.83
CA VAL A 8 20.37 -39.21 3.03
C VAL A 8 19.05 -38.47 3.21
N ALA A 9 19.04 -37.42 4.04
CA ALA A 9 17.95 -36.45 4.04
C ALA A 9 18.00 -35.67 2.71
N GLY A 10 16.93 -35.74 1.92
CA GLY A 10 16.83 -35.09 0.62
C GLY A 10 16.83 -33.57 0.73
N CYS A 11 17.66 -32.89 -0.07
CA CYS A 11 17.73 -31.42 -0.22
C CYS A 11 16.53 -30.81 -0.98
N GLY A 12 15.33 -31.38 -0.87
CA GLY A 12 14.15 -30.93 -1.61
C GLY A 12 13.42 -29.74 -0.98
N ASP A 13 13.43 -29.65 0.35
CA ASP A 13 12.62 -28.67 1.10
C ASP A 13 13.32 -27.33 1.37
N PHE A 14 14.58 -27.16 0.91
CA PHE A 14 15.34 -25.92 1.16
C PHE A 14 15.06 -24.79 0.16
N PHE A 15 14.40 -25.08 -0.97
CA PHE A 15 14.15 -24.09 -2.02
C PHE A 15 12.66 -23.95 -2.28
N GLU A 16 12.19 -22.71 -2.30
CA GLU A 16 10.80 -22.41 -2.63
C GLU A 16 10.50 -22.86 -4.08
N PRO A 17 9.41 -23.60 -4.34
CA PRO A 17 9.14 -24.14 -5.68
C PRO A 17 9.00 -23.01 -6.70
N THR A 18 9.49 -23.23 -7.91
CA THR A 18 9.34 -22.29 -9.02
C THR A 18 7.88 -22.23 -9.47
N ILE A 19 7.47 -21.11 -10.10
CA ILE A 19 6.12 -20.97 -10.67
C ILE A 19 5.79 -22.11 -11.65
N LYS A 20 6.79 -22.58 -12.40
CA LYS A 20 6.63 -23.71 -13.34
C LYS A 20 6.32 -25.02 -12.59
N GLU A 21 7.04 -25.30 -11.51
CA GLU A 21 6.80 -26.47 -10.67
C GLU A 21 5.42 -26.40 -10.01
N ILE A 22 5.04 -25.24 -9.45
CA ILE A 22 3.71 -25.01 -8.89
C ILE A 22 2.63 -25.31 -9.92
N CYS A 23 2.68 -24.72 -11.11
CA CYS A 23 1.65 -24.95 -12.13
C CYS A 23 1.62 -26.39 -12.66
N THR A 24 2.76 -27.09 -12.66
CA THR A 24 2.84 -28.48 -13.14
C THR A 24 2.24 -29.44 -12.13
N GLN A 25 2.49 -29.23 -10.83
CA GLN A 25 2.00 -30.08 -9.75
C GLN A 25 0.58 -29.71 -9.32
N ASN A 26 0.20 -28.44 -9.47
CA ASN A 26 -1.06 -27.87 -9.02
C ASN A 26 -1.68 -26.97 -10.12
N PRO A 27 -2.21 -27.56 -11.21
CA PRO A 27 -2.75 -26.80 -12.35
C PRO A 27 -3.87 -25.81 -11.97
N GLN A 28 -4.64 -26.11 -10.92
CA GLN A 28 -5.72 -25.27 -10.41
C GLN A 28 -5.28 -23.84 -10.03
N PHE A 29 -3.98 -23.62 -9.77
CA PHE A 29 -3.47 -22.29 -9.46
C PHE A 29 -3.18 -21.42 -10.68
N CYS A 30 -3.17 -22.01 -11.88
CA CYS A 30 -2.68 -21.34 -13.08
C CYS A 30 -3.65 -21.44 -14.28
N GLU A 31 -4.62 -22.36 -14.25
CA GLU A 31 -5.46 -22.71 -15.41
C GLU A 31 -6.31 -21.56 -15.96
N ASP A 32 -6.71 -20.61 -15.11
CA ASP A 32 -7.52 -19.45 -15.48
C ASP A 32 -6.69 -18.24 -15.97
N LEU A 33 -5.36 -18.34 -15.92
CA LEU A 33 -4.43 -17.30 -16.36
C LEU A 33 -3.95 -17.55 -17.80
N ASN A 34 -3.70 -16.48 -18.57
CA ASN A 34 -3.14 -16.63 -19.91
C ASN A 34 -1.75 -17.30 -19.89
N THR A 35 -1.46 -18.13 -20.89
CA THR A 35 -0.22 -18.92 -20.95
C THR A 35 0.94 -18.23 -21.68
N ASP A 36 0.69 -17.14 -22.41
CA ASP A 36 1.73 -16.44 -23.15
C ASP A 36 2.62 -15.55 -22.25
N GLY A 37 3.64 -14.90 -22.83
CA GLY A 37 4.64 -14.14 -22.07
C GLY A 37 4.13 -12.84 -21.43
N TRP A 38 2.90 -12.40 -21.72
CA TRP A 38 2.38 -11.15 -21.18
C TRP A 38 2.00 -11.27 -19.70
N CYS A 39 2.23 -10.19 -18.96
CA CYS A 39 1.90 -10.06 -17.53
C CYS A 39 2.54 -11.15 -16.66
N ARG A 40 3.79 -11.53 -16.98
CA ARG A 40 4.49 -12.63 -16.30
C ARG A 40 4.69 -12.37 -14.81
N SER A 41 4.98 -11.12 -14.42
CA SER A 41 5.19 -10.75 -13.02
C SER A 41 3.89 -10.90 -12.23
N GLU A 42 2.82 -10.31 -12.73
CA GLU A 42 1.50 -10.30 -12.11
C GLU A 42 0.93 -11.72 -11.97
N LYS A 43 1.08 -12.54 -13.02
CA LYS A 43 0.71 -13.96 -12.94
C LYS A 43 1.52 -14.72 -11.89
N SER A 44 2.84 -14.50 -11.85
CA SER A 44 3.70 -15.17 -10.87
C SER A 44 3.30 -14.80 -9.45
N GLU A 45 2.96 -13.54 -9.21
CA GLU A 45 2.44 -13.09 -7.92
C GLU A 45 1.12 -13.75 -7.54
N ILE A 46 0.17 -13.88 -8.48
CA ILE A 46 -1.13 -14.55 -8.23
C ILE A 46 -0.91 -16.04 -7.92
N VAL A 47 -0.14 -16.74 -8.77
CA VAL A 47 0.13 -18.18 -8.61
C VAL A 47 0.80 -18.44 -7.27
N ARG A 48 1.84 -17.66 -6.95
CA ARG A 48 2.55 -17.75 -5.68
C ARG A 48 1.61 -17.52 -4.49
N HIS A 49 0.78 -16.48 -4.58
CA HIS A 49 -0.16 -16.14 -3.52
C HIS A 49 -1.17 -17.24 -3.26
N ARG A 50 -1.75 -17.81 -4.32
CA ARG A 50 -2.71 -18.92 -4.24
C ARG A 50 -2.08 -20.18 -3.64
N PHE A 51 -0.84 -20.49 -4.01
CA PHE A 51 -0.10 -21.63 -3.46
C PHE A 51 0.19 -21.46 -1.96
N ASN A 52 0.74 -20.30 -1.58
CA ASN A 52 1.14 -20.04 -0.19
C ASN A 52 -0.04 -19.96 0.79
N HIS A 53 -1.25 -19.66 0.30
CA HIS A 53 -2.47 -19.52 1.11
C HIS A 53 -3.54 -20.55 0.72
N GLN A 54 -3.13 -21.70 0.18
CA GLN A 54 -4.07 -22.76 -0.15
C GLN A 54 -4.79 -23.25 1.12
N GLY A 55 -6.12 -23.17 1.12
CA GLY A 55 -6.94 -23.60 2.25
C GLY A 55 -7.00 -22.59 3.41
N ASP A 56 -6.42 -21.40 3.25
CA ASP A 56 -6.56 -20.30 4.21
C ASP A 56 -7.80 -19.47 3.86
N ASP A 57 -8.86 -19.63 4.65
CA ASP A 57 -10.12 -18.91 4.51
C ASP A 57 -10.14 -17.55 5.23
N SER A 58 -9.02 -17.11 5.81
CA SER A 58 -8.93 -15.79 6.45
C SER A 58 -9.03 -14.64 5.43
N ASP A 59 -9.31 -13.45 5.93
CA ASP A 59 -9.58 -12.29 5.09
C ASP A 59 -8.30 -11.58 4.60
N ARG A 60 -7.22 -11.60 5.37
CA ARG A 60 -5.94 -10.95 4.99
C ARG A 60 -5.38 -11.47 3.66
N PRO A 61 -5.29 -12.78 3.39
CA PRO A 61 -4.88 -13.30 2.08
C PRO A 61 -5.83 -12.87 0.96
N LYS A 62 -7.14 -12.79 1.20
CA LYS A 62 -8.12 -12.32 0.20
C LYS A 62 -7.86 -10.87 -0.18
N TYR A 63 -7.53 -10.00 0.79
CA TYR A 63 -7.13 -8.63 0.53
C TYR A 63 -5.92 -8.54 -0.43
N HIS A 64 -4.85 -9.28 -0.14
CA HIS A 64 -3.68 -9.26 -1.03
C HIS A 64 -4.00 -9.83 -2.42
N LEU A 65 -4.89 -10.82 -2.49
CA LEU A 65 -5.34 -11.39 -3.76
C LEU A 65 -6.16 -10.38 -4.58
N LEU A 66 -7.02 -9.57 -3.94
CA LEU A 66 -7.74 -8.46 -4.60
C LEU A 66 -6.75 -7.53 -5.31
N LEU A 67 -5.72 -7.06 -4.60
CA LEU A 67 -4.72 -6.16 -5.17
C LEU A 67 -3.93 -6.81 -6.32
N LYS A 68 -3.59 -8.09 -6.21
CA LYS A 68 -2.88 -8.84 -7.25
C LYS A 68 -3.75 -9.00 -8.51
N TYR A 69 -5.03 -9.27 -8.36
CA TYR A 69 -5.96 -9.31 -9.49
C TYR A 69 -6.16 -7.94 -10.13
N GLU A 70 -6.22 -6.84 -9.37
CA GLU A 70 -6.29 -5.48 -9.93
C GLU A 70 -5.07 -5.19 -10.83
N LYS A 71 -3.86 -5.51 -10.34
CA LYS A 71 -2.62 -5.36 -11.13
C LYS A 71 -2.63 -6.21 -12.40
N TYR A 72 -3.00 -7.48 -12.27
CA TYR A 72 -3.08 -8.38 -13.41
C TYR A 72 -4.14 -7.93 -14.43
N GLN A 73 -5.33 -7.53 -13.97
CA GLN A 73 -6.39 -6.99 -14.80
C GLN A 73 -5.91 -5.77 -15.59
N LEU A 74 -5.24 -4.83 -14.94
CA LEU A 74 -4.66 -3.67 -15.61
C LEU A 74 -3.69 -4.08 -16.73
N CYS A 75 -2.79 -5.01 -16.44
CA CYS A 75 -1.82 -5.48 -17.44
C CYS A 75 -2.50 -6.22 -18.60
N ILE A 76 -3.36 -7.20 -18.32
CA ILE A 76 -3.95 -8.05 -19.37
C ILE A 76 -4.95 -7.28 -20.23
N ASN A 77 -5.67 -6.29 -19.67
CA ASN A 77 -6.56 -5.42 -20.43
C ASN A 77 -5.79 -4.63 -21.49
N LYS A 78 -4.58 -4.13 -21.15
CA LYS A 78 -3.70 -3.47 -22.11
C LYS A 78 -3.16 -4.46 -23.15
N ALA A 79 -2.67 -5.61 -22.71
CA ALA A 79 -2.12 -6.63 -23.61
C ALA A 79 -3.17 -7.19 -24.58
N ALA A 80 -4.43 -7.30 -24.17
CA ALA A 80 -5.54 -7.79 -24.99
C ALA A 80 -5.91 -6.84 -26.16
N GLN A 81 -5.47 -5.58 -26.11
CA GLN A 81 -5.65 -4.63 -27.24
C GLN A 81 -4.67 -4.88 -28.40
N ILE A 82 -3.61 -5.67 -28.18
CA ILE A 82 -2.59 -5.93 -29.19
C ILE A 82 -3.12 -6.94 -30.21
N GLN A 83 -3.33 -6.49 -31.44
CA GLN A 83 -3.80 -7.34 -32.53
C GLN A 83 -2.62 -8.05 -33.21
N HIS A 84 -2.77 -9.34 -33.49
CA HIS A 84 -1.79 -10.10 -34.28
C HIS A 84 -2.41 -10.53 -35.60
N VAL A 85 -1.69 -10.33 -36.72
CA VAL A 85 -2.12 -10.83 -38.03
C VAL A 85 -2.02 -12.36 -38.08
N LYS A 86 -0.96 -12.94 -37.51
CA LYS A 86 -0.64 -14.38 -37.59
C LYS A 86 -1.08 -15.20 -36.37
N TYR A 87 -1.05 -14.63 -35.16
CA TYR A 87 -1.25 -15.35 -33.89
C TYR A 87 -2.56 -14.93 -33.21
N ARG A 88 -3.68 -15.14 -33.92
CA ARG A 88 -5.03 -14.74 -33.46
C ARG A 88 -5.47 -15.51 -32.21
N GLU A 89 -5.00 -16.74 -32.03
CA GLU A 89 -5.25 -17.57 -30.86
C GLU A 89 -4.70 -16.94 -29.56
N LYS A 90 -3.51 -16.35 -29.62
CA LYS A 90 -2.91 -15.64 -28.47
C LYS A 90 -3.64 -14.33 -28.17
N GLU A 91 -4.13 -13.65 -29.20
CA GLU A 91 -5.02 -12.49 -29.02
C GLU A 91 -6.32 -12.91 -28.32
N PHE A 92 -6.97 -13.96 -28.78
CA PHE A 92 -8.20 -14.47 -28.18
C PHE A 92 -7.99 -14.91 -26.73
N ALA A 93 -6.92 -15.66 -26.44
CA ALA A 93 -6.60 -16.10 -25.09
C ALA A 93 -6.41 -14.92 -24.10
N ARG A 94 -5.80 -13.82 -24.54
CA ARG A 94 -5.65 -12.61 -23.71
C ARG A 94 -6.99 -11.90 -23.48
N LYS A 95 -7.87 -11.85 -24.47
CA LYS A 95 -9.24 -11.33 -24.30
C LYS A 95 -10.05 -12.18 -23.33
N GLN A 96 -9.95 -13.51 -23.43
CA GLN A 96 -10.59 -14.42 -22.50
C GLN A 96 -10.05 -14.24 -21.07
N ALA A 97 -8.73 -14.13 -20.90
CA ALA A 97 -8.12 -13.87 -19.60
C ALA A 97 -8.56 -12.53 -18.99
N SER A 98 -8.69 -11.48 -19.81
CA SER A 98 -9.24 -10.17 -19.40
C SER A 98 -10.67 -10.27 -18.87
N VAL A 99 -11.55 -11.03 -19.54
CA VAL A 99 -12.91 -11.29 -19.06
C VAL A 99 -12.90 -12.15 -17.78
N SER A 100 -12.07 -13.19 -17.76
CA SER A 100 -11.93 -14.11 -16.63
C SER A 100 -11.52 -13.38 -15.35
N VAL A 101 -10.42 -12.61 -15.40
CA VAL A 101 -9.94 -11.86 -14.22
C VAL A 101 -10.97 -10.82 -13.76
N ALA A 102 -11.70 -10.18 -14.68
CA ALA A 102 -12.76 -9.24 -14.31
C ALA A 102 -13.88 -9.92 -13.52
N SER A 103 -14.30 -11.12 -13.94
CA SER A 103 -15.30 -11.91 -13.24
C SER A 103 -14.80 -12.37 -11.86
N THR A 104 -13.59 -12.95 -11.81
CA THR A 104 -12.97 -13.44 -10.57
C THR A 104 -12.78 -12.32 -9.56
N LEU A 105 -12.28 -11.16 -10.00
CA LEU A 105 -12.13 -9.99 -9.14
C LEU A 105 -13.48 -9.53 -8.58
N LYS A 106 -14.51 -9.42 -9.43
CA LYS A 106 -15.87 -9.04 -8.99
C LYS A 106 -16.44 -10.03 -7.97
N GLN A 107 -16.22 -11.33 -8.16
CA GLN A 107 -16.65 -12.35 -7.22
C GLN A 107 -15.95 -12.17 -5.86
N LEU A 108 -14.63 -12.00 -5.86
CA LEU A 108 -13.86 -11.82 -4.63
C LEU A 108 -14.25 -10.52 -3.90
N GLN A 109 -14.49 -9.44 -4.64
CA GLN A 109 -15.00 -8.17 -4.11
C GLN A 109 -16.35 -8.35 -3.42
N TRP A 110 -17.25 -9.15 -4.00
CA TRP A 110 -18.55 -9.45 -3.39
C TRP A 110 -18.43 -10.32 -2.14
N GLN A 111 -17.61 -11.38 -2.19
CA GLN A 111 -17.36 -12.27 -1.05
C GLN A 111 -16.79 -11.53 0.17
N THR A 112 -15.99 -10.50 -0.08
CA THR A 112 -15.30 -9.74 0.97
C THR A 112 -16.05 -8.48 1.39
N LYS A 113 -17.23 -8.20 0.82
CA LYS A 113 -17.97 -6.94 1.00
C LYS A 113 -18.24 -6.58 2.47
N HIS A 114 -18.54 -7.60 3.29
CA HIS A 114 -18.88 -7.44 4.71
C HIS A 114 -17.79 -7.93 5.66
N SER A 115 -16.57 -8.12 5.15
CA SER A 115 -15.43 -8.45 6.01
C SER A 115 -15.23 -7.36 7.08
N THR A 116 -14.89 -7.81 8.28
CA THR A 116 -14.48 -6.96 9.41
C THR A 116 -12.97 -6.70 9.40
N ASP A 117 -12.22 -7.32 8.48
CA ASP A 117 -10.81 -7.04 8.33
C ASP A 117 -10.60 -5.56 7.92
N PRO A 118 -9.72 -4.81 8.58
CA PRO A 118 -9.55 -3.40 8.27
C PRO A 118 -9.01 -3.12 6.87
N TYR A 119 -8.09 -3.93 6.33
CA TYR A 119 -7.58 -3.69 4.98
C TYR A 119 -8.67 -3.91 3.93
N ILE A 120 -9.52 -4.93 4.13
CA ILE A 120 -10.69 -5.11 3.27
C ILE A 120 -11.69 -3.98 3.46
N SER A 121 -11.94 -3.54 4.69
CA SER A 121 -12.87 -2.43 4.95
C SER A 121 -12.41 -1.15 4.23
N TYR A 122 -11.12 -0.84 4.30
CA TYR A 122 -10.54 0.27 3.54
C TYR A 122 -10.59 0.05 2.02
N TYR A 123 -10.27 -1.15 1.55
CA TYR A 123 -10.36 -1.50 0.13
C TYR A 123 -11.78 -1.26 -0.42
N GLN A 124 -12.80 -1.76 0.30
CA GLN A 124 -14.20 -1.66 -0.10
C GLN A 124 -14.68 -0.20 -0.13
N TRP A 125 -14.27 0.62 0.84
CA TRP A 125 -14.56 2.04 0.82
C TRP A 125 -13.80 2.77 -0.31
N SER A 126 -12.49 2.59 -0.42
CA SER A 126 -11.65 3.32 -1.39
C SER A 126 -11.97 2.99 -2.84
N ARG A 127 -12.48 1.78 -3.13
CA ARG A 127 -12.85 1.36 -4.50
C ARG A 127 -14.31 1.62 -4.84
N PHE A 128 -15.23 1.53 -3.87
CA PHE A 128 -16.67 1.53 -4.14
C PHE A 128 -17.48 2.60 -3.38
N GLY A 129 -16.85 3.33 -2.45
CA GLY A 129 -17.53 4.30 -1.60
C GLY A 129 -18.51 3.66 -0.62
N TYR A 130 -18.32 2.38 -0.25
CA TYR A 130 -19.19 1.70 0.70
C TYR A 130 -19.05 2.29 2.11
N GLU A 131 -20.06 3.01 2.54
CA GLU A 131 -20.06 3.75 3.82
C GLU A 131 -20.03 2.82 5.04
N ASP A 132 -20.65 1.64 4.94
CA ASP A 132 -20.57 0.64 6.00
C ASP A 132 -19.13 0.13 6.20
N ALA A 133 -18.35 0.04 5.12
CA ALA A 133 -16.94 -0.33 5.19
C ALA A 133 -16.08 0.79 5.80
N ARG A 134 -16.37 2.06 5.44
CA ARG A 134 -15.77 3.23 6.09
C ARG A 134 -15.98 3.22 7.60
N GLN A 135 -17.22 3.01 8.04
CA GLN A 135 -17.57 2.95 9.45
C GLN A 135 -16.83 1.83 10.20
N ARG A 136 -16.74 0.63 9.61
CA ARG A 136 -15.95 -0.47 10.20
C ARG A 136 -14.48 -0.11 10.34
N PHE A 137 -13.87 0.51 9.32
CA PHE A 137 -12.46 0.92 9.38
C PHE A 137 -12.21 1.96 10.47
N VAL A 138 -13.05 3.01 10.52
CA VAL A 138 -12.93 4.07 11.54
C VAL A 138 -13.12 3.52 12.95
N ALA A 139 -14.09 2.62 13.15
CA ALA A 139 -14.29 1.95 14.44
C ALA A 139 -13.08 1.10 14.85
N ALA A 140 -12.47 0.36 13.91
CA ALA A 140 -11.25 -0.39 14.18
C ALA A 140 -10.08 0.54 14.59
N ALA A 141 -9.96 1.70 13.95
CA ALA A 141 -8.97 2.72 14.30
C ALA A 141 -9.17 3.26 15.73
N GLN A 142 -10.42 3.59 16.09
CA GLN A 142 -10.79 4.07 17.43
C GLN A 142 -10.53 3.05 18.52
N ASN A 143 -10.69 1.76 18.21
CA ASN A 143 -10.40 0.65 19.11
C ASN A 143 -8.89 0.30 19.19
N GLY A 144 -8.02 1.04 18.49
CA GLY A 144 -6.58 0.82 18.55
C GLY A 144 -6.11 -0.49 17.91
N VAL A 145 -6.85 -1.01 16.92
CA VAL A 145 -6.51 -2.27 16.24
C VAL A 145 -5.25 -2.14 15.38
N PHE A 146 -4.86 -0.92 15.00
CA PHE A 146 -3.76 -0.67 14.07
C PHE A 146 -2.41 -0.54 14.79
N THR A 147 -1.44 -1.34 14.34
CA THR A 147 -0.04 -1.25 14.76
C THR A 147 0.87 -0.67 13.67
N GLU A 148 0.45 -0.75 12.41
CA GLU A 148 1.27 -0.33 11.28
C GLU A 148 0.98 1.12 10.84
N PRO A 149 2.00 1.89 10.42
CA PRO A 149 1.84 3.28 9.98
C PRO A 149 0.81 3.49 8.86
N HIS A 150 0.76 2.60 7.87
CA HIS A 150 -0.06 2.77 6.68
C HIS A 150 -1.56 2.90 6.98
N PHE A 151 -2.06 2.23 8.03
CA PHE A 151 -3.47 2.33 8.42
C PHE A 151 -3.88 3.73 8.87
N TYR A 152 -2.95 4.47 9.48
CA TYR A 152 -3.21 5.84 9.89
C TYR A 152 -3.14 6.80 8.69
N VAL A 153 -2.41 6.45 7.63
CA VAL A 153 -2.48 7.14 6.34
C VAL A 153 -3.84 6.91 5.67
N ASP A 154 -4.33 5.67 5.70
CA ASP A 154 -5.66 5.30 5.22
C ASP A 154 -6.78 5.96 6.04
N LEU A 155 -6.59 6.09 7.36
CA LEU A 155 -7.52 6.84 8.22
C LEU A 155 -7.54 8.32 7.85
N ALA A 156 -6.37 8.91 7.57
CA ALA A 156 -6.28 10.30 7.14
C ALA A 156 -7.02 10.52 5.82
N SER A 157 -6.89 9.60 4.85
CA SER A 157 -7.59 9.71 3.56
C SER A 157 -9.12 9.64 3.71
N ILE A 158 -9.62 8.86 4.69
CA ILE A 158 -11.04 8.81 5.04
C ILE A 158 -11.53 10.12 5.67
N GLN A 159 -10.71 10.74 6.53
CA GLN A 159 -11.12 11.86 7.36
C GLN A 159 -10.94 13.22 6.68
N VAL A 160 -10.04 13.32 5.70
CA VAL A 160 -9.60 14.62 5.15
C VAL A 160 -10.73 15.49 4.60
N ALA A 161 -11.77 14.87 4.04
CA ALA A 161 -12.92 15.60 3.48
C ALA A 161 -13.82 16.21 4.57
N ASP A 162 -13.94 15.56 5.73
CA ASP A 162 -14.88 15.96 6.80
C ASP A 162 -14.18 16.72 7.93
N ASP A 163 -12.98 16.29 8.32
CA ASP A 163 -12.19 16.83 9.41
C ASP A 163 -10.68 16.79 9.06
N PRO A 164 -10.17 17.86 8.40
CA PRO A 164 -8.76 18.01 8.08
C PRO A 164 -7.84 17.92 9.31
N LYS A 165 -8.32 18.32 10.50
CA LYS A 165 -7.51 18.24 11.73
C LYS A 165 -7.40 16.79 12.22
N ALA A 166 -8.47 16.01 12.13
CA ALA A 166 -8.43 14.57 12.41
C ALA A 166 -7.48 13.86 11.42
N ALA A 167 -7.56 14.20 10.13
CA ALA A 167 -6.65 13.65 9.12
C ALA A 167 -5.18 13.97 9.42
N ARG A 168 -4.88 15.23 9.77
CA ARG A 168 -3.52 15.63 10.21
C ARG A 168 -3.05 14.80 11.42
N ASN A 169 -3.90 14.65 12.42
CA ASN A 169 -3.56 13.88 13.62
C ASN A 169 -3.36 12.39 13.32
N ALA A 170 -4.11 11.84 12.36
CA ALA A 170 -3.88 10.49 11.85
C ALA A 170 -2.51 10.39 11.16
N LEU A 171 -2.12 11.34 10.31
CA LEU A 171 -0.78 11.37 9.71
C LEU A 171 0.34 11.50 10.77
N PHE A 172 0.16 12.31 11.81
CA PHE A 172 1.10 12.36 12.94
C PHE A 172 1.20 11.01 13.67
N LYS A 173 0.06 10.35 13.87
CA LYS A 173 0.02 9.02 14.48
C LYS A 173 0.74 7.99 13.59
N ALA A 174 0.59 8.08 12.26
CA ALA A 174 1.32 7.26 11.30
C ALA A 174 2.84 7.39 11.50
N LEU A 175 3.35 8.63 11.50
CA LEU A 175 4.78 8.91 11.73
C LEU A 175 5.27 8.34 13.07
N SER A 176 4.49 8.48 14.15
CA SER A 176 4.86 7.93 15.46
C SER A 176 4.91 6.39 15.50
N GLN A 177 4.17 5.69 14.63
CA GLN A 177 4.16 4.22 14.62
C GLN A 177 5.44 3.62 14.04
N TYR A 178 6.29 4.40 13.36
CA TYR A 178 7.61 3.93 12.90
C TYR A 178 8.56 3.61 14.05
N ALA A 179 8.29 4.05 15.29
CA ALA A 179 8.99 3.59 16.47
C ALA A 179 8.77 2.09 16.77
N ASN A 180 7.68 1.52 16.27
CA ASN A 180 7.21 0.17 16.59
C ASN A 180 7.40 -0.85 15.45
N VAL A 181 7.95 -0.43 14.31
CA VAL A 181 8.13 -1.28 13.13
C VAL A 181 9.54 -1.15 12.56
N ASP A 182 10.07 -2.24 12.04
CA ASP A 182 11.36 -2.24 11.33
C ASP A 182 11.15 -1.97 9.84
N GLN A 183 10.58 -0.81 9.54
CA GLN A 183 10.31 -0.33 8.18
C GLN A 183 10.89 1.07 8.01
N GLU A 184 11.43 1.35 6.82
CA GLU A 184 11.83 2.71 6.45
C GLU A 184 10.61 3.64 6.49
N ILE A 185 10.83 4.88 6.95
CA ILE A 185 9.77 5.88 7.03
C ILE A 185 9.30 6.21 5.61
N ASP A 186 7.99 6.11 5.37
CA ASP A 186 7.41 6.54 4.11
C ASP A 186 7.36 8.07 4.06
N GLY A 187 8.39 8.67 3.44
CA GLY A 187 8.52 10.11 3.26
C GLY A 187 7.31 10.77 2.57
N ARG A 188 6.46 10.00 1.85
CA ARG A 188 5.24 10.57 1.24
C ARG A 188 4.27 11.11 2.29
N ILE A 189 4.31 10.60 3.53
CA ILE A 189 3.46 11.07 4.64
C ILE A 189 3.73 12.56 4.93
N THR A 190 4.99 13.00 4.84
CA THR A 190 5.35 14.41 5.08
C THR A 190 4.84 15.30 3.95
N GLY A 191 4.82 14.78 2.72
CA GLY A 191 4.21 15.46 1.57
C GLY A 191 2.70 15.64 1.74
N LEU A 192 2.00 14.62 2.26
CA LEU A 192 0.57 14.73 2.60
C LEU A 192 0.32 15.80 3.67
N LEU A 193 1.20 15.90 4.69
CA LEU A 193 1.13 16.93 5.71
C LEU A 193 1.38 18.34 5.15
N ALA A 194 2.30 18.48 4.19
CA ALA A 194 2.54 19.73 3.49
C ALA A 194 1.32 20.17 2.67
N SER A 195 0.76 19.28 1.85
CA SER A 195 -0.46 19.54 1.08
C SER A 195 -1.64 19.90 1.98
N LEU A 196 -1.89 19.12 3.03
CA LEU A 196 -2.96 19.39 3.99
C LEU A 196 -2.81 20.75 4.68
N SER A 197 -1.57 21.15 4.97
CA SER A 197 -1.29 22.47 5.58
C SER A 197 -1.58 23.61 4.61
N ILE A 198 -1.34 23.42 3.30
CA ILE A 198 -1.72 24.38 2.26
C ILE A 198 -3.25 24.46 2.15
N ASP A 199 -3.92 23.31 2.07
CA ASP A 199 -5.38 23.23 1.90
C ASP A 199 -6.15 23.82 3.10
N THR A 200 -5.50 23.94 4.26
CA THR A 200 -6.06 24.52 5.49
C THR A 200 -5.52 25.91 5.81
N ASP A 201 -4.87 26.57 4.85
CA ASP A 201 -4.25 27.90 5.00
C ASP A 201 -3.21 28.03 6.14
N ASN A 202 -2.68 26.89 6.61
CA ASN A 202 -1.58 26.87 7.58
C ASN A 202 -0.23 26.94 6.86
N TYR A 203 0.06 28.09 6.27
CA TYR A 203 1.28 28.31 5.48
C TYR A 203 2.58 28.18 6.28
N ARG A 204 2.53 28.33 7.61
CA ARG A 204 3.69 28.07 8.48
C ARG A 204 4.01 26.58 8.50
N MET A 205 3.01 25.74 8.75
CA MET A 205 3.22 24.29 8.74
C MET A 205 3.42 23.75 7.31
N ALA A 206 2.85 24.40 6.29
CA ALA A 206 3.18 24.07 4.91
C ALA A 206 4.67 24.24 4.62
N TYR A 207 5.27 25.38 5.04
CA TYR A 207 6.71 25.61 4.91
C TYR A 207 7.54 24.53 5.62
N VAL A 208 7.21 24.26 6.90
CA VAL A 208 7.89 23.25 7.71
C VAL A 208 7.82 21.88 7.04
N TRP A 209 6.62 21.41 6.69
CA TRP A 209 6.44 20.07 6.11
C TRP A 209 7.02 19.96 4.69
N THR A 210 7.07 21.05 3.91
CA THR A 210 7.80 21.06 2.63
C THR A 210 9.31 20.86 2.86
N LYS A 211 9.93 21.51 3.85
CA LYS A 211 11.34 21.27 4.21
C LYS A 211 11.59 19.81 4.61
N VAL A 212 10.73 19.26 5.47
CA VAL A 212 10.82 17.85 5.89
C VAL A 212 10.66 16.91 4.68
N THR A 213 9.73 17.21 3.77
CA THR A 213 9.52 16.42 2.55
C THR A 213 10.72 16.44 1.63
N ASN A 214 11.36 17.60 1.46
CA ASN A 214 12.57 17.71 0.66
C ASN A 214 13.73 16.89 1.23
N HIS A 215 13.84 16.80 2.56
CA HIS A 215 14.82 15.94 3.22
C HIS A 215 14.63 14.46 2.84
N PHE A 216 13.42 13.91 3.01
CA PHE A 216 13.14 12.51 2.64
C PHE A 216 13.23 12.24 1.13
N ALA A 217 12.95 13.24 0.30
CA ALA A 217 13.04 13.13 -1.16
C ALA A 217 14.46 13.37 -1.69
N GLU A 218 15.44 13.70 -0.83
CA GLU A 218 16.77 14.18 -1.21
C GLU A 218 16.72 15.31 -2.26
N SER A 219 15.69 16.14 -2.19
CA SER A 219 15.39 17.17 -3.19
C SER A 219 15.99 18.51 -2.81
N SER A 220 16.66 19.16 -3.77
CA SER A 220 17.12 20.55 -3.66
C SER A 220 16.12 21.57 -4.23
N ASP A 221 14.91 21.15 -4.60
CA ASP A 221 13.90 22.04 -5.17
C ASP A 221 13.24 22.91 -4.08
N GLU A 222 13.49 24.22 -4.14
CA GLU A 222 12.93 25.21 -3.21
C GLU A 222 11.78 26.03 -3.81
N SER A 223 11.26 25.65 -4.99
CA SER A 223 10.22 26.40 -5.70
C SER A 223 8.95 26.58 -4.86
N GLN A 224 8.50 25.52 -4.17
CA GLN A 224 7.34 25.59 -3.30
C GLN A 224 7.58 26.46 -2.06
N LEU A 225 8.77 26.38 -1.45
CA LEU A 225 9.15 27.23 -0.32
C LEU A 225 9.15 28.71 -0.73
N SER A 226 9.75 29.02 -1.88
CA SER A 226 9.78 30.36 -2.46
C SER A 226 8.38 30.90 -2.75
N ALA A 227 7.48 30.04 -3.24
CA ALA A 227 6.09 30.41 -3.49
C ALA A 227 5.33 30.74 -2.18
N ILE A 228 5.62 30.04 -1.09
CA ILE A 228 5.03 30.31 0.22
C ILE A 228 5.58 31.61 0.83
N THR A 229 6.91 31.79 0.85
CA THR A 229 7.56 32.96 1.49
C THR A 229 7.34 34.27 0.73
N SER A 230 7.18 34.22 -0.58
CA SER A 230 6.86 35.42 -1.39
C SER A 230 5.45 35.95 -1.15
N LYS A 231 4.50 35.08 -0.80
CA LYS A 231 3.09 35.44 -0.60
C LYS A 231 2.72 35.68 0.86
N HIS A 232 3.44 35.08 1.80
CA HIS A 232 3.11 35.08 3.21
C HIS A 232 4.30 35.50 4.06
N LYS A 233 4.04 36.21 5.17
CA LYS A 233 5.09 36.57 6.14
C LYS A 233 5.47 35.35 6.97
N ILE A 234 6.52 34.65 6.55
CA ILE A 234 7.04 33.44 7.19
C ILE A 234 8.27 33.77 8.04
N PRO A 235 8.30 33.41 9.33
CA PRO A 235 9.51 33.54 10.15
C PRO A 235 10.46 32.37 9.88
N GLU A 236 11.11 32.38 8.71
CA GLU A 236 11.89 31.25 8.17
C GLU A 236 12.88 30.67 9.19
N ALA A 237 13.74 31.49 9.80
CA ALA A 237 14.73 31.01 10.78
C ALA A 237 14.15 30.29 12.00
N ILE A 238 12.89 30.57 12.38
CA ILE A 238 12.21 29.85 13.47
C ILE A 238 11.64 28.53 12.93
N LEU A 239 11.03 28.55 11.75
CA LEU A 239 10.41 27.37 11.14
C LEU A 239 11.43 26.37 10.61
N ASP A 240 12.60 26.83 10.17
CA ASP A 240 13.73 25.97 9.80
C ASP A 240 14.16 25.11 10.99
N ARG A 241 14.26 25.70 12.19
CA ARG A 241 14.56 24.93 13.42
C ARG A 241 13.46 23.92 13.74
N VAL A 242 12.19 24.29 13.54
CA VAL A 242 11.08 23.34 13.72
C VAL A 242 11.19 22.18 12.73
N ALA A 243 11.56 22.44 11.47
CA ALA A 243 11.77 21.38 10.48
C ALA A 243 12.96 20.49 10.85
N GLU A 244 14.08 21.06 11.29
CA GLU A 244 15.27 20.33 11.77
C GLU A 244 14.95 19.44 12.99
N ASP A 245 14.17 19.96 13.95
CA ASP A 245 13.73 19.20 15.13
C ASP A 245 12.83 18.02 14.73
N ILE A 246 11.92 18.23 13.77
CA ILE A 246 11.07 17.16 13.23
C ILE A 246 11.90 16.10 12.50
N ILE A 247 12.81 16.50 11.62
CA ILE A 247 13.69 15.59 10.86
C ILE A 247 14.50 14.75 11.85
N SER A 248 15.15 15.39 12.82
CA SER A 248 15.95 14.70 13.84
C SER A 248 15.13 13.68 14.63
N ALA A 249 13.89 14.04 15.01
CA ALA A 249 12.99 13.13 15.71
C ALA A 249 12.51 11.96 14.82
N LEU A 250 12.32 12.18 13.52
CA LEU A 250 11.95 11.12 12.59
C LEU A 250 13.10 10.16 12.33
N ASP A 251 14.31 10.68 12.08
CA ASP A 251 15.53 9.87 11.88
C ASP A 251 15.85 9.02 13.12
N ALA A 252 15.63 9.59 14.31
CA ALA A 252 15.78 8.87 15.57
C ALA A 252 14.62 7.90 15.86
N ARG A 253 13.55 7.89 15.06
CA ARG A 253 12.28 7.16 15.31
C ARG A 253 11.63 7.52 16.65
N GLU A 254 11.74 8.78 17.08
CA GLU A 254 11.20 9.31 18.34
C GLU A 254 10.10 10.37 18.11
N PHE A 255 9.57 10.47 16.89
CA PHE A 255 8.57 11.49 16.54
C PHE A 255 7.33 11.46 17.43
N ASP A 256 7.07 12.60 18.08
CA ASP A 256 5.90 12.86 18.91
C ASP A 256 5.46 14.32 18.70
N ALA A 257 4.32 14.48 18.02
CA ALA A 257 3.80 15.79 17.67
C ALA A 257 3.48 16.67 18.89
N GLN A 258 3.10 16.07 20.04
CA GLN A 258 2.80 16.83 21.26
C GLN A 258 4.07 17.31 21.95
N LYS A 259 5.10 16.46 22.02
CA LYS A 259 6.41 16.85 22.58
C LYS A 259 7.07 17.94 21.75
N LEU A 260 6.97 17.85 20.43
CA LEU A 260 7.45 18.85 19.48
C LEU A 260 6.56 20.12 19.43
N LYS A 261 5.37 20.10 20.06
CA LYS A 261 4.39 21.20 20.10
C LYS A 261 3.91 21.69 18.73
N ILE A 262 4.03 20.84 17.70
CA ILE A 262 3.65 21.16 16.32
C ILE A 262 2.14 21.00 16.08
N ASP A 263 1.42 20.39 17.01
CA ASP A 263 -0.04 20.28 17.00
C ASP A 263 -0.76 21.62 17.21
N ARG A 264 -0.04 22.60 17.78
CA ARG A 264 -0.48 23.97 18.14
C ARG A 264 -0.11 25.03 17.11
N LEU A 265 0.72 24.67 16.13
CA LEU A 265 1.14 25.53 15.03
C LEU A 265 0.21 25.35 13.82
#